data_AF-A0A1L9SDG4-F1
#
_entry.id   AF-A0A1L9SDG4-F1
#
_cell.length_a   1.000
_cell.length_b   1.000
_cell.length_c   1.000
_cell.angle_alpha   90.00
_cell.angle_beta   90.00
_cell.angle_gamma   90.00
#
_symmetry.space_group_name_H-M   'P 1'
#
loop_
_entity.id
_entity.type
_entity.pdbx_description
1 polymer ?
#
loop_
_entity_poly.entity_id
_entity_poly.type
_entity_poly.pdbx_seq_one_letter_code
_entity_poly.pdbx_strand_id
1 'polypeptide(L)'
;MSTVNVVKYFFYRGFVPKTEERARQLITLAYQTARDQKLYPKEILIRSEIHKTTSINGVHQVDPLGYHVTLCFKDDQQLLRGTHVSSHGYVKDQDHLEFIHATHTGEKRDDTKRQRGKKDVWPSEDGLVLASETGYSHLLPK
;
A
#
# COMPACT_ATOMS: atom_id res chain seq x y z
N MET A 1 -6.84 -9.37 -26.35
CA MET A 1 -7.43 -10.07 -25.18
C MET A 1 -7.30 -9.15 -23.98
N SER A 2 -8.39 -8.82 -23.29
CA SER A 2 -8.31 -8.04 -22.04
C SER A 2 -8.01 -9.00 -20.89
N THR A 3 -6.80 -9.00 -20.37
CA THR A 3 -6.46 -9.73 -19.14
C THR A 3 -7.00 -8.97 -17.94
N VAL A 4 -7.86 -9.62 -17.14
CA VAL A 4 -8.33 -9.07 -15.86
C VAL A 4 -7.20 -9.22 -14.84
N ASN A 5 -6.75 -8.10 -14.27
CA ASN A 5 -5.80 -8.10 -13.17
C ASN A 5 -6.56 -8.14 -11.84
N VAL A 6 -6.58 -9.29 -11.17
CA VAL A 6 -7.17 -9.40 -9.82
C VAL A 6 -6.17 -8.91 -8.79
N VAL A 7 -6.60 -7.98 -7.94
CA VAL A 7 -5.80 -7.38 -6.87
C VAL A 7 -6.44 -7.69 -5.53
N LYS A 8 -5.65 -8.25 -4.60
CA LYS A 8 -6.04 -8.46 -3.21
C LYS A 8 -5.60 -7.29 -2.35
N TYR A 9 -6.50 -6.79 -1.53
CA TYR A 9 -6.23 -5.70 -0.60
C TYR A 9 -6.23 -6.23 0.82
N PHE A 10 -5.17 -5.90 1.56
CA PHE A 10 -4.99 -6.32 2.93
C PHE A 10 -4.87 -5.12 3.86
N PHE A 11 -5.36 -5.29 5.08
CA PHE A 11 -4.98 -4.49 6.23
C PHE A 11 -4.19 -5.32 7.22
N TYR A 12 -3.43 -4.69 8.11
CA TYR A 12 -2.95 -5.40 9.30
C TYR A 12 -4.11 -5.81 10.20
N ARG A 13 -4.00 -6.98 10.81
CA ARG A 13 -4.91 -7.38 11.89
C ARG A 13 -4.84 -6.36 13.03
N GLY A 14 -6.01 -5.90 13.47
CA GLY A 14 -6.14 -4.83 14.46
C GLY A 14 -6.09 -3.41 13.89
N PHE A 15 -5.91 -3.26 12.57
CA PHE A 15 -5.97 -1.99 11.86
C PHE A 15 -6.94 -2.09 10.68
N VAL A 16 -8.23 -2.28 10.97
CA VAL A 16 -9.29 -2.28 9.95
C VAL A 16 -10.07 -0.97 10.07
N PRO A 17 -10.33 -0.24 8.97
CA PRO A 17 -11.16 0.96 9.02
C PRO A 17 -12.54 0.67 9.62
N LYS A 18 -13.07 1.61 10.40
CA LYS A 18 -14.35 1.42 11.11
C LYS A 18 -15.56 1.37 10.18
N THR A 19 -15.46 1.99 9.00
CA THR A 19 -16.55 2.09 8.04
C THR A 19 -16.10 1.51 6.69
N GLU A 20 -17.03 0.91 5.97
CA GLU A 20 -16.77 0.39 4.63
C GLU A 20 -16.40 1.50 3.64
N GLU A 21 -17.02 2.68 3.77
CA GLU A 21 -16.69 3.83 2.93
C GLU A 21 -15.22 4.22 3.07
N ARG A 22 -14.72 4.30 4.32
CA ARG A 22 -13.30 4.59 4.56
C ARG A 22 -12.39 3.51 4.00
N ALA A 23 -12.78 2.24 4.15
CA ALA A 23 -12.03 1.13 3.56
C ALA A 23 -11.97 1.24 2.03
N ARG A 24 -13.08 1.56 1.35
CA ARG A 24 -13.12 1.76 -0.11
C ARG A 24 -12.26 2.93 -0.56
N GLN A 25 -12.27 4.05 0.17
CA GLN A 25 -11.42 5.20 -0.14
C GLN A 25 -9.93 4.83 0.00
N LEU A 26 -9.55 4.11 1.06
CA LEU A 26 -8.17 3.65 1.26
C LEU A 26 -7.74 2.67 0.17
N ILE A 27 -8.60 1.72 -0.21
CA ILE A 27 -8.37 0.79 -1.32
C ILE A 27 -8.14 1.54 -2.63
N THR A 28 -8.95 2.57 -2.90
CA THR A 28 -8.84 3.40 -4.10
C THR A 28 -7.49 4.12 -4.15
N LEU A 29 -7.13 4.82 -3.07
CA LEU A 29 -5.82 5.48 -2.94
C LEU A 29 -4.67 4.48 -3.08
N ALA A 30 -4.80 3.30 -2.47
CA ALA A 30 -3.77 2.30 -2.46
C ALA A 30 -3.51 1.73 -3.86
N TYR A 31 -4.58 1.50 -4.63
CA TYR A 31 -4.48 1.11 -6.03
C TYR A 31 -3.82 2.18 -6.89
N GLN A 32 -4.23 3.44 -6.75
CA GLN A 32 -3.63 4.57 -7.48
C GLN A 32 -2.13 4.69 -7.18
N THR A 33 -1.76 4.58 -5.90
CA THR A 33 -0.36 4.62 -5.46
C THR A 33 0.45 3.48 -6.08
N ALA A 34 -0.04 2.25 -6.06
CA ALA A 34 0.66 1.12 -6.67
C ALA A 34 0.77 1.24 -8.20
N ARG A 35 -0.23 1.85 -8.85
CA ARG A 35 -0.26 2.10 -10.29
C ARG A 35 0.62 3.25 -10.75
N ASP A 36 1.11 4.11 -9.84
CA ASP A 36 2.04 5.20 -10.17
C ASP A 36 3.32 4.68 -10.85
N GLN A 37 3.85 3.54 -10.38
CA GLN A 37 4.96 2.83 -11.03
C GLN A 37 4.57 2.07 -12.32
N LYS A 38 3.34 2.23 -12.81
CA LYS A 38 2.78 1.56 -14.01
C LYS A 38 2.76 0.02 -13.95
N LEU A 39 2.92 -0.56 -12.77
CA LEU A 39 2.87 -2.01 -12.54
C LEU A 39 1.43 -2.54 -12.48
N TYR A 40 1.27 -3.85 -12.66
CA TYR A 40 0.02 -4.57 -12.38
C TYR A 40 0.13 -5.20 -11.00
N PRO A 41 -0.22 -4.49 -9.90
CA PRO A 41 -0.12 -5.06 -8.56
C PRO A 41 -1.05 -6.28 -8.45
N LYS A 42 -0.67 -7.25 -7.64
CA LYS A 42 -1.46 -8.43 -7.29
C LYS A 42 -1.92 -8.39 -5.85
N GLU A 43 -1.08 -7.85 -4.97
CA GLU A 43 -1.40 -7.68 -3.57
C GLU A 43 -0.98 -6.29 -3.10
N ILE A 44 -1.86 -5.64 -2.33
CA ILE A 44 -1.58 -4.35 -1.72
C ILE A 44 -1.94 -4.42 -0.24
N LEU A 45 -0.97 -4.11 0.61
CA LEU A 45 -1.11 -4.04 2.06
C LEU A 45 -1.17 -2.58 2.49
N ILE A 46 -2.31 -2.16 3.02
CA ILE A 46 -2.54 -0.82 3.55
C ILE A 46 -2.12 -0.80 5.02
N ARG A 47 -1.14 0.04 5.36
CA ARG A 47 -0.39 -0.06 6.62
C ARG A 47 -0.73 1.02 7.63
N SER A 48 -1.42 2.08 7.21
CA SER A 48 -1.77 3.21 8.05
C SER A 48 -3.07 3.88 7.59
N GLU A 49 -3.63 4.71 8.46
CA GLU A 49 -4.54 5.79 8.06
C GLU A 49 -3.73 6.95 7.46
N ILE A 50 -4.38 8.06 7.14
CA ILE A 50 -3.67 9.30 6.82
C ILE A 50 -2.84 9.73 8.03
N HIS A 51 -1.57 10.04 7.80
CA HIS A 51 -0.67 10.61 8.81
C HIS A 51 0.37 11.49 8.13
N LYS A 52 1.12 12.26 8.92
CA LYS A 52 2.09 13.26 8.42
C LYS A 52 3.53 12.98 8.84
N THR A 53 3.82 11.78 9.33
CA THR A 53 5.11 11.48 9.95
C THR A 53 5.76 10.29 9.30
N THR A 54 7.06 10.34 9.13
CA THR A 54 7.82 9.23 8.55
C THR A 54 9.11 9.02 9.33
N SER A 55 9.89 8.01 8.94
CA SER A 55 11.21 7.77 9.48
C SER A 55 12.27 7.96 8.41
N ILE A 56 13.08 9.00 8.55
CA ILE A 56 14.21 9.31 7.67
C ILE A 56 15.48 9.07 8.47
N ASN A 57 16.39 8.25 7.94
CA ASN A 57 17.63 7.85 8.63
C ASN A 57 17.40 7.31 10.06
N GLY A 58 16.30 6.60 10.26
CA GLY A 58 15.93 6.02 11.56
C GLY A 58 15.31 6.99 12.56
N VAL A 59 15.21 8.28 12.23
CA VAL A 59 14.60 9.32 13.07
C VAL A 59 13.15 9.53 12.65
N HIS A 60 12.23 9.42 13.60
CA HIS A 60 10.81 9.71 13.37
C HIS A 60 10.58 11.23 13.34
N GLN A 61 10.06 11.75 12.24
CA GLN A 61 9.87 13.18 12.01
C GLN A 61 8.63 13.46 11.16
N VAL A 62 8.27 14.73 11.03
CA VAL A 62 7.26 15.16 10.04
C VAL A 62 7.80 14.90 8.64
N ASP A 63 6.97 14.30 7.79
CA ASP A 63 7.30 14.08 6.39
C ASP A 63 7.23 15.43 5.64
N PRO A 64 8.33 15.87 5.00
CA PRO A 64 8.36 17.14 4.28
C PRO A 64 7.39 17.19 3.08
N LEU A 65 6.94 16.04 2.58
CA LEU A 65 5.97 15.94 1.48
C LEU A 65 4.51 15.94 1.98
N GLY A 66 4.30 15.94 3.30
CA GLY A 66 3.00 16.17 3.93
C GLY A 66 2.22 14.89 4.26
N TYR A 67 0.89 15.01 4.20
CA TYR A 67 -0.04 13.95 4.59
C TYR A 67 -0.04 12.81 3.58
N HIS A 68 0.00 11.58 4.08
CA HIS A 68 0.05 10.40 3.25
C HIS A 68 -0.51 9.17 3.95
N VAL A 69 -0.77 8.14 3.13
CA VAL A 69 -1.00 6.76 3.59
C VAL A 69 0.21 5.91 3.24
N THR A 70 0.69 5.15 4.22
CA THR A 70 1.76 4.17 4.00
C THR A 70 1.16 2.85 3.55
N LEU A 71 1.73 2.26 2.51
CA LEU A 71 1.33 0.96 2.00
C LEU A 71 2.53 0.16 1.48
N CYS A 72 2.29 -1.12 1.23
CA CYS A 72 3.18 -1.96 0.45
C CYS A 72 2.41 -2.61 -0.68
N PHE A 73 3.08 -2.94 -1.77
CA PHE A 73 2.47 -3.74 -2.82
C PHE A 73 3.45 -4.78 -3.38
N LYS A 74 2.86 -5.74 -4.10
CA LYS A 74 3.55 -6.79 -4.82
C LYS A 74 2.98 -6.95 -6.22
N ASP A 75 3.84 -7.14 -7.20
CA ASP A 75 3.48 -7.72 -8.50
C ASP A 75 3.72 -9.26 -8.51
N ASP A 76 3.47 -9.89 -9.66
CA ASP A 76 3.68 -11.34 -9.84
C ASP A 76 5.11 -11.79 -9.52
N GLN A 77 6.11 -11.00 -9.91
CA GLN A 77 7.51 -11.36 -9.71
C GLN A 77 7.91 -11.21 -8.24
N GLN A 78 7.38 -10.19 -7.57
CA GLN A 78 7.60 -9.94 -6.15
C GLN A 78 6.94 -11.01 -5.27
N LEU A 79 5.76 -11.51 -5.67
CA LEU A 79 5.13 -12.67 -5.03
C LEU A 79 6.03 -13.91 -5.11
N LEU A 80 6.57 -14.22 -6.30
CA LEU A 80 7.47 -15.36 -6.49
C LEU A 80 8.75 -15.24 -5.64
N ARG A 81 9.26 -14.02 -5.46
CA ARG A 81 10.48 -13.75 -4.68
C ARG A 81 10.27 -13.59 -3.18
N GLY A 82 9.03 -13.45 -2.70
CA GLY A 82 8.76 -13.13 -1.29
C GLY A 82 9.25 -11.73 -0.90
N THR A 83 8.97 -10.75 -1.75
CA THR A 83 9.42 -9.35 -1.63
C THR A 83 8.26 -8.38 -1.82
N HIS A 84 8.47 -7.11 -1.44
CA HIS A 84 7.51 -6.03 -1.64
C HIS A 84 8.21 -4.69 -1.84
N VAL A 85 7.43 -3.70 -2.31
CA VAL A 85 7.81 -2.28 -2.35
C VAL A 85 6.99 -1.52 -1.31
N SER A 86 7.65 -0.77 -0.43
CA SER A 86 6.97 0.19 0.46
C SER A 86 6.76 1.52 -0.27
N SER A 87 5.59 2.12 -0.09
CA SER A 87 5.22 3.38 -0.75
C SER A 87 4.45 4.30 0.19
N HIS A 88 4.51 5.60 -0.12
CA HIS A 88 3.60 6.60 0.40
C HIS A 88 2.69 7.08 -0.73
N GLY A 89 1.38 7.02 -0.52
CA GLY A 89 0.40 7.73 -1.35
C GLY A 89 0.08 9.06 -0.70
N TYR A 90 0.59 10.15 -1.25
CA TYR A 90 0.38 11.48 -0.70
C TYR A 90 -0.99 12.02 -1.06
N VAL A 91 -1.57 12.73 -0.09
CA VAL A 91 -2.91 13.31 -0.17
C VAL A 91 -2.87 14.78 0.21
N LYS A 92 -3.93 15.50 -0.14
CA LYS A 92 -4.03 16.95 0.05
C LYS A 92 -3.97 17.37 1.51
N ASP A 93 -4.69 16.67 2.37
CA ASP A 93 -4.82 17.00 3.79
C ASP A 93 -5.17 15.75 4.63
N GLN A 94 -5.43 15.95 5.91
CA GLN A 94 -5.68 14.86 6.87
C GLN A 94 -7.05 14.18 6.73
N ASP A 95 -7.99 14.82 6.03
CA ASP A 95 -9.40 14.43 5.98
C ASP A 95 -9.75 13.78 4.64
N HIS A 96 -9.10 14.21 3.54
CA HIS A 96 -9.40 13.78 2.18
C HIS A 96 -8.36 12.80 1.60
N LEU A 97 -8.82 11.64 1.11
CA LEU A 97 -7.99 10.63 0.44
C LEU A 97 -7.78 10.91 -1.07
N GLU A 98 -7.74 12.18 -1.46
CA GLU A 98 -7.47 12.58 -2.85
C GLU A 98 -5.98 12.38 -3.16
N PHE A 99 -5.67 11.44 -4.06
CA PHE A 99 -4.30 11.13 -4.48
C PHE A 99 -3.65 12.31 -5.21
N ILE A 100 -2.45 12.70 -4.77
CA ILE A 100 -1.63 13.73 -5.44
C ILE A 100 -0.48 13.08 -6.21
N HIS A 101 0.35 12.32 -5.51
CA HIS A 101 1.51 11.63 -6.05
C HIS A 101 1.97 10.51 -5.11
N ALA A 102 2.90 9.67 -5.56
CA ALA A 102 3.48 8.62 -4.75
C ALA A 102 5.00 8.75 -4.62
N THR A 103 5.55 8.19 -3.54
CA THR A 103 6.97 7.84 -3.46
C THR A 103 7.11 6.36 -3.12
N HIS A 104 8.22 5.78 -3.56
CA HIS A 104 8.46 4.35 -3.47
C HIS A 104 9.88 4.08 -2.99
N THR A 105 10.03 3.10 -2.10
CA THR A 105 11.35 2.59 -1.75
C THR A 105 11.80 1.53 -2.75
N GLY A 106 13.08 1.15 -2.71
CA GLY A 106 13.52 -0.09 -3.37
C GLY A 106 12.79 -1.32 -2.83
N GLU A 107 12.80 -2.39 -3.62
CA GLU A 107 12.26 -3.71 -3.26
C GLU A 107 12.99 -4.29 -2.03
N LYS A 108 12.24 -4.94 -1.14
CA LYS A 108 12.75 -5.53 0.11
C LYS A 108 12.08 -6.86 0.38
N ARG A 109 12.75 -7.74 1.13
CA ARG A 109 12.17 -9.02 1.58
C ARG A 109 10.97 -8.79 2.50
N ASP A 110 10.00 -9.69 2.47
CA ASP A 110 8.82 -9.61 3.33
C ASP A 110 9.13 -9.63 4.82
N ASP A 111 10.15 -10.40 5.20
CA ASP A 111 10.68 -10.50 6.56
C ASP A 111 11.45 -9.25 7.05
N THR A 112 11.52 -8.20 6.22
CA THR A 112 12.07 -6.90 6.62
C THR A 112 11.30 -6.39 7.83
N LYS A 113 12.03 -6.16 8.94
CA LYS A 113 11.43 -5.71 10.18
C LYS A 113 11.02 -4.23 10.09
N ARG A 114 9.93 -3.88 10.76
CA ARG A 114 9.58 -2.49 11.06
C ARG A 114 10.64 -1.88 11.99
N GLN A 115 10.67 -0.55 12.09
CA GLN A 115 11.67 0.23 12.84
C GLN A 115 11.93 -0.22 14.30
N ARG A 116 10.99 -0.93 14.94
CA ARG A 116 11.16 -1.48 16.30
C ARG A 116 11.57 -2.97 16.34
N GLY A 117 11.91 -3.58 15.22
CA GLY A 117 12.44 -4.94 15.12
C GLY A 117 11.46 -6.10 15.38
N LYS A 118 10.30 -5.83 16.00
CA LYS A 118 9.40 -6.89 16.51
C LYS A 118 8.47 -7.53 15.49
N LYS A 119 8.12 -6.83 14.41
CA LYS A 119 7.13 -7.29 13.43
C LYS A 119 7.63 -7.06 12.02
N ASP A 120 7.29 -7.99 11.14
CA ASP A 120 7.56 -7.86 9.70
C ASP A 120 6.71 -6.74 9.11
N VAL A 121 7.26 -6.08 8.10
CA VAL A 121 6.49 -5.14 7.29
C VAL A 121 5.40 -5.90 6.55
N TRP A 122 5.72 -7.04 5.97
CA TRP A 122 4.73 -7.95 5.37
C TRP A 122 4.67 -9.25 6.18
N PRO A 123 3.79 -9.35 7.19
CA PRO A 123 3.66 -10.55 8.00
C PRO A 123 2.99 -11.70 7.22
N SER A 124 2.96 -12.89 7.81
CA SER A 124 2.11 -13.99 7.34
C SER A 124 0.62 -13.61 7.34
N GLU A 125 -0.20 -14.41 6.67
CA GLU A 125 -1.65 -14.18 6.55
C GLU A 125 -2.37 -14.05 7.90
N ASP A 126 -1.88 -14.73 8.95
CA ASP A 126 -2.41 -14.58 10.32
C ASP A 126 -2.28 -13.14 10.84
N GLY A 127 -1.31 -12.36 10.35
CA GLY A 127 -1.12 -10.95 10.66
C GLY A 127 -1.96 -9.99 9.80
N LEU A 128 -2.72 -10.51 8.83
CA LEU A 128 -3.43 -9.74 7.81
C LEU A 128 -4.95 -9.99 7.87
N VAL A 129 -5.70 -9.05 7.31
CA VAL A 129 -7.14 -9.17 7.04
C VAL A 129 -7.34 -8.86 5.56
N LEU A 130 -7.85 -9.83 4.80
CA LEU A 130 -8.28 -9.62 3.42
C LEU A 130 -9.51 -8.71 3.43
N ALA A 131 -9.38 -7.53 2.83
CA ALA A 131 -10.43 -6.52 2.78
C ALA A 131 -11.30 -6.65 1.53
N SER A 132 -10.67 -6.93 0.39
CA SER A 132 -11.34 -7.03 -0.90
C SER A 132 -10.45 -7.76 -1.90
N GLU A 133 -11.09 -8.41 -2.87
CA GLU A 133 -10.47 -8.86 -4.12
C GLU A 133 -11.19 -8.15 -5.27
N THR A 134 -10.46 -7.34 -6.03
CA THR A 134 -11.05 -6.52 -7.10
C THR A 134 -10.35 -6.82 -8.42
N GLY A 135 -11.15 -7.13 -9.46
CA GLY A 135 -10.66 -7.30 -10.82
C GLY A 135 -10.61 -5.97 -11.57
N TYR A 136 -9.45 -5.63 -12.12
CA TYR A 136 -9.26 -4.47 -12.98
C TYR A 136 -9.03 -4.91 -14.42
N SER A 137 -9.89 -4.46 -15.33
CA SER A 137 -9.65 -4.57 -16.75
C SER A 137 -8.79 -3.38 -17.21
N HIS A 138 -7.71 -3.68 -17.91
CA HIS A 138 -6.86 -2.65 -18.50
C HIS A 138 -7.07 -2.65 -20.01
N LEU A 139 -7.72 -1.61 -20.50
CA LEU A 139 -7.78 -1.34 -21.93
C LEU A 139 -6.44 -0.71 -22.33
N LEU A 140 -5.71 -1.37 -23.23
CA LEU A 140 -4.54 -0.74 -23.85
C LEU A 140 -5.04 0.48 -24.64
N PRO A 141 -4.43 1.67 -24.49
CA PRO A 141 -4.71 2.77 -25.39
C PRO A 141 -4.38 2.33 -26.82
N LYS A 142 -5.29 2.61 -27.75
CA LYS A 142 -5.12 2.35 -29.18
C LYS A 142 -4.03 3.22 -29.78
#